data_AF-A0A819QUN7-F1
#
_entry.id   AF-A0A819QUN7-F1
#
_cell.length_a   1.000
_cell.length_b   1.000
_cell.length_c   1.000
_cell.angle_alpha   90.00
_cell.angle_beta   90.00
_cell.angle_gamma   90.00
#
_symmetry.space_group_name_H-M   'P 1'
#
loop_
_entity.id
_entity.type
_entity.pdbx_description
1 polymer ?
#
loop_
_entity_poly.entity_id
_entity_poly.type
_entity_poly.pdbx_seq_one_letter_code
_entity_poly.pdbx_strand_id
1 'polypeptide(L)'
;FRIVELAQQVYNPNINETSFYLFINSHVIFLKGSNLVPSDAYQKQVTNEKLEHLLRSAKLGNINMLRIWDGGIYERDLFYERADHLGIML
;
A
#
# COMPACT_ATOMS: atom_id res chain seq x y z
N PHE A 1 -14.19 6.88 7.70
CA PHE A 1 -14.73 5.79 6.86
C PHE A 1 -14.36 6.04 5.41
N ARG A 2 -14.01 4.99 4.65
CA ARG A 2 -13.63 5.07 3.22
C ARG A 2 -14.13 3.83 2.48
N ILE A 3 -14.33 3.97 1.17
CA ILE A 3 -14.65 2.88 0.24
C ILE A 3 -13.50 2.76 -0.77
N VAL A 4 -13.10 1.54 -1.07
CA VAL A 4 -12.06 1.20 -2.05
C VAL A 4 -12.69 0.26 -3.07
N GLU A 5 -12.59 0.61 -4.36
CA GLU A 5 -13.12 -0.21 -5.45
C GLU A 5 -12.06 -0.41 -6.51
N LEU A 6 -11.95 -1.65 -7.01
CA LEU A 6 -11.08 -1.98 -8.14
C LEU A 6 -11.88 -1.87 -9.44
N ALA A 7 -11.38 -1.05 -10.37
CA ALA A 7 -11.98 -0.88 -11.68
C ALA A 7 -11.39 -1.87 -12.69
N GLN A 8 -12.18 -2.88 -13.08
CA GLN A 8 -11.87 -3.84 -14.13
C GLN A 8 -12.93 -3.84 -15.23
N GLN A 9 -13.10 -2.69 -15.88
CA GLN A 9 -14.09 -2.49 -16.94
C GLN A 9 -13.45 -2.77 -18.30
N VAL A 10 -14.23 -3.23 -19.28
CA VAL A 10 -13.73 -3.37 -20.66
C VAL A 10 -13.36 -1.98 -21.19
N TYR A 11 -12.09 -1.80 -21.53
CA TYR A 11 -11.54 -0.56 -22.06
C TYR A 11 -11.56 -0.56 -23.59
N ASN A 12 -11.20 -1.68 -24.22
CA ASN A 12 -11.27 -1.87 -25.66
C ASN A 12 -11.97 -3.21 -25.99
N PRO A 13 -13.22 -3.19 -26.45
CA PRO A 13 -14.00 -4.41 -26.70
C PRO A 13 -13.47 -5.22 -27.89
N ASN A 14 -12.67 -4.62 -28.78
CA ASN A 14 -12.16 -5.30 -29.96
C ASN A 14 -10.97 -6.24 -29.66
N ILE A 15 -10.30 -6.04 -28.51
CA ILE A 15 -9.11 -6.80 -28.09
C ILE A 15 -9.21 -7.32 -26.65
N ASN A 16 -10.42 -7.31 -26.05
CA ASN A 16 -10.70 -7.80 -24.70
C ASN A 16 -9.80 -7.20 -23.60
N GLU A 17 -9.38 -5.95 -23.75
CA GLU A 17 -8.60 -5.25 -22.74
C GLU A 17 -9.49 -4.71 -21.62
N THR A 18 -9.03 -4.84 -20.38
CA THR A 18 -9.70 -4.31 -19.19
C THR A 18 -8.86 -3.25 -18.51
N SER A 19 -9.51 -2.30 -17.86
CA SER A 19 -8.83 -1.34 -16.98
C SER A 19 -8.29 -2.02 -15.73
N PHE A 20 -7.32 -1.40 -15.07
CA PHE A 20 -6.88 -1.82 -13.74
C PHE A 20 -6.40 -0.62 -12.93
N TYR A 21 -7.29 -0.06 -12.12
CA TYR A 21 -6.97 1.07 -11.23
C TYR A 21 -7.91 1.10 -10.04
N LEU A 22 -7.59 1.89 -9.02
CA LEU A 22 -8.37 2.01 -7.79
C LEU A 22 -9.17 3.31 -7.74
N PHE A 23 -10.42 3.19 -7.29
CA PHE A 23 -11.22 4.30 -6.78
C PHE A 23 -11.13 4.34 -5.26
N ILE A 24 -10.89 5.53 -4.71
CA ILE A 24 -11.03 5.81 -3.28
C ILE A 24 -12.11 6.87 -3.13
N ASN A 25 -13.23 6.51 -2.49
CA ASN A 25 -14.40 7.38 -2.34
C ASN A 25 -14.83 8.01 -3.68
N SER A 26 -15.02 7.19 -4.72
CA SER A 26 -15.43 7.60 -6.07
C SER A 26 -14.41 8.45 -6.86
N HIS A 27 -13.20 8.66 -6.35
CA HIS A 27 -12.13 9.34 -7.08
C HIS A 27 -11.06 8.35 -7.55
N VAL A 28 -10.62 8.46 -8.81
CA VAL A 28 -9.48 7.69 -9.33
C VAL A 28 -8.21 8.19 -8.65
N ILE A 29 -7.47 7.28 -8.01
CA ILE A 29 -6.18 7.60 -7.39
C ILE A 29 -5.05 6.94 -8.17
N PHE A 30 -4.10 7.75 -8.64
CA PHE A 30 -2.86 7.23 -9.21
C PHE A 30 -1.96 6.69 -8.09
N LEU A 31 -1.66 5.39 -8.15
CA LEU A 31 -0.85 4.70 -7.14
C LEU A 31 0.63 5.03 -7.36
N LYS A 32 1.27 5.56 -6.32
CA LYS A 32 2.70 5.90 -6.28
C LYS A 32 3.28 5.21 -5.07
N GLY A 33 4.23 4.32 -5.30
CA GLY A 33 4.65 3.43 -4.24
C GLY A 33 5.81 2.53 -4.56
N SER A 34 6.05 1.65 -3.61
CA SER A 34 7.11 0.64 -3.61
C SER A 34 6.57 -0.68 -3.05
N ASN A 35 7.35 -1.74 -3.24
CA ASN A 35 7.10 -3.02 -2.58
C ASN A 35 7.81 -3.03 -1.22
N LEU A 36 7.10 -3.39 -0.16
CA LEU A 36 7.64 -3.59 1.16
C LEU A 36 8.02 -5.06 1.34
N VAL A 37 9.28 -5.31 1.70
CA VAL A 37 9.79 -6.61 2.14
C VAL A 37 10.06 -6.56 3.64
N PRO A 38 10.19 -7.71 4.33
CA PRO A 38 10.53 -7.73 5.75
C PRO A 38 11.78 -6.89 6.06
N SER A 39 11.68 -6.01 7.05
CA SER A 39 12.76 -5.06 7.40
C SER A 39 13.99 -5.74 8.01
N ASP A 40 13.87 -6.99 8.46
CA ASP A 40 14.95 -7.78 9.05
C ASP A 40 14.67 -9.27 8.83
N ALA A 41 15.72 -10.09 8.78
CA ALA A 41 15.60 -11.55 8.74
C ALA A 41 15.04 -12.11 10.06
N TYR A 42 15.30 -11.42 11.18
CA TYR A 42 14.80 -11.77 12.50
C TYR A 42 13.80 -10.72 12.98
N GLN A 43 12.52 -11.02 12.86
CA GLN A 43 11.42 -10.07 13.14
C GLN A 43 11.44 -9.49 14.56
N LYS A 44 12.02 -10.20 15.53
CA LYS A 44 12.22 -9.70 16.90
C LYS A 44 13.14 -8.47 16.98
N GLN A 45 13.96 -8.21 15.96
CA GLN A 45 14.85 -7.05 15.89
C GLN A 45 14.21 -5.81 15.25
N VAL A 46 13.00 -5.95 14.70
CA VAL A 46 12.25 -4.83 14.12
C VAL A 46 11.57 -4.08 15.27
N THR A 47 12.17 -2.96 15.68
CA THR A 47 11.61 -2.12 16.73
C THR A 47 10.45 -1.26 16.20
N ASN A 48 9.68 -0.66 17.10
CA ASN A 48 8.59 0.23 16.72
C ASN A 48 9.11 1.51 16.05
N GLU A 49 10.27 2.00 16.48
CA GLU A 49 10.94 3.16 15.91
C GLU A 49 11.40 2.89 14.46
N LYS A 50 11.86 1.67 14.17
CA LYS A 50 12.21 1.27 12.79
C LYS A 50 10.98 1.28 11.88
N LEU A 51 9.85 0.74 12.33
CA LEU A 51 8.59 0.77 11.57
C LEU A 51 8.08 2.22 11.36
N GLU A 52 8.12 3.03 12.42
CA GLU A 52 7.74 4.45 12.36
C GLU A 52 8.61 5.21 11.35
N HIS A 53 9.93 5.01 11.42
CA HIS A 53 10.88 5.63 10.49
C HIS A 53 10.60 5.22 9.05
N LEU A 54 10.32 3.93 8.80
CA LEU A 54 9.99 3.41 7.48
C LEU A 54 8.75 4.09 6.90
N LEU A 55 7.64 4.11 7.65
CA LEU A 55 6.38 4.69 7.16
C LEU A 55 6.45 6.20 7.01
N ARG A 56 7.15 6.91 7.91
CA ARG A 56 7.42 8.34 7.74
C ARG A 56 8.27 8.64 6.52
N SER A 57 9.27 7.80 6.25
CA SER A 57 10.11 7.95 5.06
C SER A 57 9.30 7.75 3.78
N ALA A 58 8.39 6.77 3.75
CA ALA A 58 7.45 6.60 2.65
C ALA A 58 6.58 7.85 2.46
N LYS A 59 6.00 8.39 3.54
CA LYS A 59 5.20 9.62 3.49
C LYS A 59 5.99 10.81 2.93
N LEU A 60 7.21 11.03 3.43
CA LEU A 60 8.10 12.10 2.96
C LEU A 60 8.53 11.90 1.49
N GLY A 61 8.62 10.64 1.04
CA GLY A 61 8.83 10.26 -0.34
C GLY A 61 7.62 10.43 -1.26
N ASN A 62 6.52 11.03 -0.79
CA ASN A 62 5.26 11.21 -1.53
C ASN A 62 4.63 9.89 -2.01
N ILE A 63 4.89 8.79 -1.30
CA ILE A 63 4.25 7.49 -1.49
C ILE A 63 2.84 7.53 -0.91
N ASN A 64 1.88 7.00 -1.68
CA ASN A 64 0.49 6.82 -1.23
C ASN A 64 0.09 5.33 -1.14
N MET A 65 0.93 4.40 -1.60
CA MET A 65 0.70 2.96 -1.46
C MET A 65 2.00 2.19 -1.23
N LEU A 66 1.98 1.20 -0.32
CA LEU A 66 3.05 0.21 -0.18
C LEU A 66 2.46 -1.17 -0.39
N ARG A 67 2.98 -1.93 -1.35
CA ARG A 67 2.58 -3.33 -1.54
C ARG A 67 3.36 -4.21 -0.56
N ILE A 68 2.68 -4.80 0.43
CA ILE A 68 3.30 -5.83 1.29
C ILE A 68 3.56 -7.07 0.43
N TRP A 69 4.83 -7.40 0.20
CA TRP A 69 5.21 -8.49 -0.68
C TRP A 69 4.99 -9.86 -0.02
N ASP A 70 4.37 -10.77 -0.78
CA ASP A 70 3.83 -12.05 -0.28
C ASP A 70 4.88 -13.04 0.22
N GLY A 71 6.15 -12.93 -0.20
CA GLY A 71 7.23 -13.75 0.38
C GLY A 71 7.75 -13.24 1.72
N GLY A 72 7.06 -12.27 2.32
CA GLY A 72 7.36 -11.71 3.63
C GLY A 72 6.50 -12.28 4.76
N ILE A 73 5.91 -11.37 5.53
CA ILE A 73 5.05 -11.68 6.67
C ILE A 73 3.81 -10.78 6.64
N TYR A 74 2.75 -11.20 7.33
CA TYR A 74 1.77 -10.23 7.83
C TYR A 74 2.46 -9.36 8.87
N GLU A 75 2.40 -8.05 8.68
CA GLU A 75 3.06 -7.10 9.58
C GLU A 75 2.33 -7.01 10.93
N ARG A 76 2.94 -6.31 11.89
CA ARG A 76 2.32 -6.10 13.22
C ARG A 76 1.20 -5.06 13.15
N ASP A 77 0.20 -5.14 14.04
CA ASP A 77 -0.93 -4.20 14.10
C ASP A 77 -0.49 -2.73 14.07
N LEU A 78 0.58 -2.40 14.80
CA LEU A 78 1.17 -1.05 14.82
C LEU A 78 1.52 -0.53 13.42
N PHE A 79 2.00 -1.39 12.51
CA PHE A 79 2.31 -0.99 11.14
C PHE A 79 1.04 -0.53 10.40
N TYR A 80 -0.04 -1.31 10.49
CA TYR A 80 -1.32 -1.00 9.85
C TYR A 80 -1.94 0.27 10.46
N GLU A 81 -1.91 0.41 11.79
CA GLU A 81 -2.37 1.62 12.48
C GLU A 81 -1.61 2.86 12.02
N ARG A 82 -0.27 2.76 11.91
CA ARG A 82 0.55 3.89 11.46
C ARG A 82 0.32 4.22 9.98
N ALA A 83 0.14 3.22 9.12
CA ALA A 83 -0.22 3.45 7.73
C ALA A 83 -1.57 4.18 7.61
N ASP A 84 -2.56 3.81 8.41
CA ASP A 84 -3.86 4.48 8.50
C ASP A 84 -3.71 5.95 8.93
N HIS A 85 -2.94 6.22 9.99
CA HIS A 85 -2.68 7.59 10.46
C HIS A 85 -1.96 8.47 9.44
N LEU A 86 -1.06 7.88 8.65
CA LEU A 86 -0.27 8.60 7.63
C LEU A 86 -0.98 8.72 6.28
N GLY A 87 -2.07 7.96 6.08
CA GLY A 87 -2.80 7.89 4.82
C GLY A 87 -2.03 7.15 3.73
N ILE A 88 -1.37 6.04 4.08
CA ILE A 88 -0.67 5.14 3.16
C ILE A 88 -1.54 3.91 2.93
N MET A 89 -1.89 3.63 1.69
CA MET A 89 -2.62 2.41 1.30
C MET A 89 -1.68 1.20 1.33
N LEU A 90 -2.22 0.02 1.61
CA LEU A 90 -1.49 -1.25 1.69
C LEU A 90 -2.10 -2.28 0.75
#